data_AF-A0ABD3AY65-F1
#
_entry.id   AF-A0ABD3AY65-F1
#
_cell.length_a   1.000
_cell.length_b   1.000
_cell.length_c   1.000
_cell.angle_alpha   90.00
_cell.angle_beta   90.00
_cell.angle_gamma   90.00
#
_symmetry.space_group_name_H-M   'P 1'
#
loop_
_entity.id
_entity.type
_entity.pdbx_description
1 polymer ?
#
loop_
_entity_poly.entity_id
_entity_poly.type
_entity_poly.pdbx_seq_one_letter_code
_entity_poly.pdbx_strand_id
1 'polypeptide(L)'
;MAAEATAGIGEIPSNTIDVNVPVSPTIPSGDQSVWADVSPLHQLASRDLRDGGLINGENFNLFAAMSALETMDPEMDSGIVSTYCSVDEAIERGAAPVPLRFDRTIDIQCTMGIMDHLLACEATWHNGHSLAKLFSHASTF
;
A
#
# COMPACT_ATOMS: atom_id res chain seq x y z
N MET A 1 57.71 -31.67 35.07
CA MET A 1 57.57 -33.09 35.42
C MET A 1 56.40 -33.21 36.40
N ALA A 2 55.24 -33.78 36.09
CA ALA A 2 54.61 -34.25 34.83
C ALA A 2 53.08 -34.37 35.10
N ALA A 3 52.13 -34.47 34.17
CA ALA A 3 52.14 -34.54 32.69
C ALA A 3 50.87 -33.82 32.12
N GLU A 4 50.57 -34.00 30.82
CA GLU A 4 49.32 -33.56 30.17
C GLU A 4 48.22 -34.64 30.22
N ALA A 5 46.95 -34.24 30.09
CA ALA A 5 45.88 -35.07 29.53
C ALA A 5 44.69 -34.21 29.04
N THR A 6 44.52 -34.11 27.73
CA THR A 6 43.42 -33.38 27.04
C THR A 6 42.33 -34.37 26.61
N ALA A 7 41.04 -34.10 26.86
CA ALA A 7 39.89 -34.52 26.03
C ALA A 7 38.55 -34.13 26.68
N GLY A 8 37.49 -33.99 25.85
CA GLY A 8 36.10 -34.11 26.32
C GLY A 8 35.22 -32.86 26.28
N ILE A 9 35.25 -32.07 25.20
CA ILE A 9 34.15 -31.13 24.92
C ILE A 9 32.93 -31.99 24.52
N GLY A 10 31.93 -32.09 25.39
CA GLY A 10 30.72 -32.88 25.12
C GLY A 10 29.95 -32.29 23.94
N GLU A 11 29.67 -33.11 22.94
CA GLU A 11 28.90 -32.72 21.76
C GLU A 11 27.49 -32.28 22.17
N ILE A 12 27.11 -31.04 21.81
CA ILE A 12 25.71 -30.62 21.88
C ILE A 12 24.99 -31.39 20.77
N PRO A 13 23.91 -32.14 21.06
CA PRO A 13 23.20 -32.87 20.02
C PRO A 13 22.66 -31.88 18.99
N SER A 14 23.20 -31.95 17.78
CA SER A 14 22.74 -31.18 16.63
C SER A 14 21.38 -31.70 16.23
N ASN A 15 20.34 -31.20 16.90
CA ASN A 15 18.96 -31.54 16.65
C ASN A 15 18.53 -30.83 15.36
N THR A 16 19.02 -31.34 14.22
CA THR A 16 18.59 -30.96 12.89
C THR A 16 17.11 -31.30 12.80
N ILE A 17 16.27 -30.29 13.02
CA ILE A 17 14.85 -30.40 12.75
C ILE A 17 14.76 -30.53 11.23
N ASP A 18 14.48 -31.74 10.78
CA ASP A 18 14.27 -32.07 9.37
C ASP A 18 12.93 -31.47 8.94
N VAL A 19 12.92 -30.15 8.78
CA VAL A 19 11.79 -29.41 8.22
C VAL A 19 11.73 -29.80 6.75
N ASN A 20 10.91 -30.80 6.45
CA ASN A 20 10.50 -31.15 5.10
C ASN A 20 9.74 -29.96 4.49
N VAL A 21 10.48 -28.96 3.99
CA VAL A 21 9.95 -27.82 3.27
C VAL A 21 9.32 -28.37 1.98
N PRO A 22 8.00 -28.21 1.77
CA PRO A 22 7.39 -28.60 0.51
C PRO A 22 8.09 -27.86 -0.63
N VAL A 23 8.44 -28.56 -1.71
CA VAL A 23 9.00 -27.92 -2.91
C VAL A 23 7.94 -26.97 -3.49
N SER A 24 8.11 -25.68 -3.21
CA SER A 24 7.22 -24.63 -3.68
C SER A 24 7.26 -24.52 -5.21
N PRO A 25 6.12 -24.19 -5.86
CA PRO A 25 6.12 -23.93 -7.29
C PRO A 25 7.02 -22.74 -7.61
N THR A 26 7.91 -22.89 -8.59
CA THR A 26 8.81 -21.81 -9.04
C THR A 26 7.99 -20.63 -9.55
N ILE A 27 7.99 -19.52 -8.80
CA ILE A 27 7.37 -18.27 -9.23
C ILE A 27 8.21 -17.73 -10.42
N PRO A 28 7.58 -17.42 -11.57
CA PRO A 28 8.31 -16.99 -12.76
C PRO A 28 9.06 -15.68 -12.46
N SER A 29 10.34 -15.68 -12.83
CA SER A 29 11.30 -14.63 -12.51
C SER A 29 12.05 -14.22 -13.77
N GLY A 30 12.47 -12.96 -13.86
CA GLY A 30 13.31 -12.48 -14.96
C GLY A 30 14.70 -13.12 -14.96
N ASP A 31 15.40 -13.01 -16.08
CA ASP A 31 16.59 -13.76 -16.50
C ASP A 31 17.79 -13.82 -15.51
N GLN A 32 17.76 -13.05 -14.42
CA GLN A 32 18.84 -12.97 -13.41
C GLN A 32 18.37 -13.04 -11.95
N SER A 33 17.10 -13.33 -11.68
CA SER A 33 16.59 -13.52 -10.31
C SER A 33 15.87 -14.86 -10.16
N VAL A 34 15.69 -15.33 -8.93
CA VAL A 34 14.83 -16.48 -8.60
C VAL A 34 13.89 -16.06 -7.48
N TRP A 35 12.59 -16.19 -7.69
CA TRP A 35 11.59 -15.99 -6.66
C TRP A 35 11.36 -17.30 -5.90
N ALA A 36 11.53 -17.26 -4.58
CA ALA A 36 11.20 -18.36 -3.67
C ALA A 36 9.94 -18.00 -2.86
N ASP A 37 9.00 -18.94 -2.75
CA ASP A 37 7.84 -18.75 -1.89
C ASP A 37 8.24 -18.94 -0.42
N VAL A 38 8.17 -17.85 0.34
CA VAL A 38 8.45 -17.80 1.78
C VAL A 38 7.19 -17.93 2.64
N SER A 39 6.00 -18.07 2.04
CA SER A 39 4.73 -18.15 2.76
C SER A 39 4.68 -19.26 3.84
N PRO A 40 5.20 -20.49 3.60
CA PRO A 40 5.23 -21.53 4.63
C PRO A 40 6.13 -21.16 5.82
N LEU A 41 7.30 -20.57 5.55
CA LEU A 41 8.24 -20.12 6.57
C LEU A 41 7.65 -18.97 7.40
N HIS A 42 7.03 -18.00 6.74
CA HIS A 42 6.35 -16.88 7.40
C HIS A 42 5.21 -17.35 8.31
N GLN A 43 4.37 -18.29 7.83
CA GLN A 43 3.28 -18.86 8.63
C GLN A 43 3.79 -19.64 9.86
N LEU A 44 4.92 -20.34 9.75
CA LEU A 44 5.55 -21.01 10.89
C LEU A 44 6.08 -19.99 11.91
N ALA A 45 6.88 -19.02 11.47
CA ALA A 45 7.42 -17.97 12.35
C ALA A 45 6.33 -17.14 13.03
N SER A 46 5.21 -16.87 12.34
CA SER A 46 4.07 -16.13 12.89
C SER A 46 3.33 -16.90 13.99
N ARG A 47 3.37 -18.24 14.00
CA ARG A 47 2.71 -19.07 15.03
C ARG A 47 3.49 -19.10 16.35
N ASP A 48 4.80 -18.93 16.29
CA ASP A 48 5.67 -18.88 17.48
C ASP A 48 5.65 -17.49 18.15
N LEU A 49 5.11 -16.47 17.47
CA LEU A 49 4.92 -15.14 18.03
C LEU A 49 3.75 -15.13 19.02
N ARG A 50 4.00 -14.63 20.24
CA ARG A 50 2.99 -14.50 21.30
C ARG A 50 2.05 -13.33 21.02
N ASP A 51 0.84 -13.39 21.56
CA ASP A 51 -0.10 -12.27 21.56
C ASP A 51 0.55 -10.99 22.13
N GLY A 52 0.41 -9.88 21.40
CA GLY A 52 1.07 -8.61 21.74
C GLY A 52 2.57 -8.54 21.40
N GLY A 53 3.15 -9.61 20.83
CA GLY A 53 4.50 -9.61 20.31
C GLY A 53 4.62 -8.83 19.00
N LEU A 54 5.76 -8.17 18.80
CA LEU A 54 6.09 -7.45 17.57
C LEU A 54 7.57 -7.66 17.24
N ILE A 55 7.83 -8.20 16.04
CA ILE A 55 9.19 -8.29 15.50
C ILE A 55 9.44 -7.01 14.69
N ASN A 56 10.51 -6.28 15.01
CA ASN A 56 10.86 -5.04 14.33
C ASN A 56 12.39 -4.86 14.24
N GLY A 57 12.83 -3.95 13.37
CA GLY A 57 14.24 -3.57 13.23
C GLY A 57 14.64 -2.47 14.22
N GLU A 58 15.95 -2.33 14.45
CA GLU A 58 16.53 -1.46 15.51
C GLU A 58 16.11 0.02 15.43
N ASN A 59 15.70 0.51 14.25
CA ASN A 59 15.25 1.89 14.01
C ASN A 59 13.72 2.03 13.84
N PHE A 60 12.93 1.01 14.20
CA PHE A 60 11.47 1.03 14.05
C PHE A 60 10.80 1.94 15.09
N ASN A 61 9.86 2.76 14.65
CA ASN A 61 9.09 3.66 15.50
C ASN A 61 7.58 3.42 15.32
N LEU A 62 6.90 2.98 16.38
CA LEU A 62 5.44 2.79 16.39
C LEU A 62 4.68 4.06 16.03
N PHE A 63 5.16 5.24 16.43
CA PHE A 63 4.52 6.51 16.09
C PHE A 63 4.58 6.81 14.57
N ALA A 64 5.64 6.38 13.88
CA ALA A 64 5.71 6.47 12.42
C ALA A 64 4.84 5.40 11.73
N ALA A 65 4.67 4.23 12.36
CA ALA A 65 3.77 3.19 11.87
C ALA A 65 2.28 3.60 11.95
N MET A 66 1.91 4.55 12.82
CA MET A 66 0.53 5.08 12.90
C MET A 66 0.06 5.82 11.64
N SER A 67 0.97 6.22 10.75
CA SER A 67 0.64 6.79 9.43
C SER A 67 0.84 5.81 8.28
N ALA A 68 1.02 4.52 8.55
CA ALA A 68 1.07 3.50 7.51
C ALA A 68 -0.32 3.30 6.89
N LEU A 69 -0.35 3.02 5.58
CA LEU A 69 -1.59 2.73 4.86
C LEU A 69 -1.99 1.27 5.07
N GLU A 70 -3.26 1.03 5.38
CA GLU A 70 -3.84 -0.32 5.43
C GLU A 70 -4.42 -0.66 4.05
N THR A 71 -3.87 -1.70 3.42
CA THR A 71 -4.38 -2.20 2.13
C THR A 71 -5.71 -2.91 2.33
N MET A 72 -6.65 -2.73 1.40
CA MET A 72 -8.05 -3.19 1.47
C MET A 72 -8.94 -2.48 2.51
N ASP A 73 -8.50 -1.40 3.15
CA ASP A 73 -9.38 -0.55 3.97
C ASP A 73 -10.15 0.47 3.10
N PRO A 74 -11.49 0.59 3.20
CA PRO A 74 -12.30 1.50 2.37
C PRO A 74 -11.98 3.00 2.47
N GLU A 75 -11.42 3.47 3.58
CA GLU A 75 -11.15 4.90 3.83
C GLU A 75 -9.68 5.27 3.62
N MET A 76 -8.77 4.30 3.72
CA MET A 76 -7.32 4.45 3.58
C MET A 76 -6.80 3.98 2.21
N ASP A 77 -7.32 2.89 1.64
CA ASP A 77 -6.83 2.34 0.36
C ASP A 77 -7.56 2.95 -0.84
N SER A 78 -6.93 3.91 -1.54
CA SER A 78 -7.49 4.47 -2.78
C SER A 78 -7.66 3.44 -3.92
N GLY A 79 -7.02 2.27 -3.82
CA GLY A 79 -7.15 1.18 -4.78
C GLY A 79 -8.47 0.39 -4.66
N ILE A 80 -9.17 0.46 -3.53
CA ILE A 80 -10.42 -0.31 -3.33
C ILE A 80 -11.64 0.32 -4.01
N VAL A 81 -11.66 1.65 -4.15
CA VAL A 81 -12.73 2.41 -4.84
C VAL A 81 -12.22 2.91 -6.19
N SER A 82 -11.77 1.97 -7.03
CA SER A 82 -11.14 2.26 -8.32
C SER A 82 -12.14 2.66 -9.42
N THR A 83 -12.87 3.77 -9.26
CA THR A 83 -13.63 4.38 -10.37
C THR A 83 -12.71 5.21 -11.26
N TYR A 84 -11.76 4.54 -11.91
CA TYR A 84 -10.91 5.16 -12.93
C TYR A 84 -11.72 5.36 -14.21
N CYS A 85 -12.29 6.54 -14.40
CA CYS A 85 -12.71 6.96 -15.73
C CYS A 85 -11.48 7.39 -16.55
N SER A 86 -11.43 7.01 -17.82
CA SER A 86 -10.46 7.60 -18.75
C SER A 86 -10.84 9.06 -19.07
N VAL A 87 -9.92 9.85 -19.61
CA VAL A 87 -10.24 11.22 -20.05
C VAL A 87 -11.34 11.20 -21.11
N ASP A 88 -11.28 10.26 -22.06
CA ASP A 88 -12.31 10.10 -23.09
C ASP A 88 -13.67 9.71 -22.51
N GLU A 89 -13.69 8.81 -21.52
CA GLU A 89 -14.92 8.41 -20.82
C GLU A 89 -15.49 9.56 -19.97
N ALA A 90 -14.64 10.38 -19.35
CA ALA A 90 -15.07 11.57 -18.62
C ALA A 90 -15.67 12.63 -19.56
N ILE A 91 -15.15 12.75 -20.78
CA ILE A 91 -15.74 13.60 -21.83
C ILE A 91 -17.08 13.04 -22.31
N GLU A 92 -17.17 11.73 -22.60
CA GLU A 92 -18.42 11.08 -23.04
C GLU A 92 -19.54 11.15 -21.99
N ARG A 93 -19.18 10.97 -20.70
CA ARG A 93 -20.09 11.12 -19.56
C ARG A 93 -20.44 12.58 -19.23
N GLY A 94 -19.82 13.56 -19.91
CA GLY A 94 -20.02 14.99 -19.67
C GLY A 94 -19.37 15.56 -18.41
N ALA A 95 -18.60 14.75 -17.66
CA ALA A 95 -17.88 15.16 -16.46
C ALA A 95 -16.66 16.07 -16.77
N ALA A 96 -16.08 15.93 -17.97
CA ALA A 96 -15.01 16.77 -18.48
C ALA A 96 -15.46 17.48 -19.77
N PRO A 97 -16.07 18.68 -19.71
CA PRO A 97 -16.53 19.40 -20.89
C PRO A 97 -15.34 19.95 -21.70
N VAL A 98 -14.93 19.22 -22.73
CA VAL A 98 -13.82 19.56 -23.64
C VAL A 98 -14.29 19.42 -25.09
N PRO A 99 -13.91 20.33 -26.02
CA PRO A 99 -13.10 21.52 -25.82
C PRO A 99 -13.93 22.73 -25.35
N LEU A 100 -13.40 23.45 -24.36
CA LEU A 100 -13.87 24.79 -24.02
C LEU A 100 -13.61 25.73 -25.22
N ARG A 101 -14.66 26.33 -25.76
CA ARG A 101 -14.64 27.25 -26.91
C ARG A 101 -15.13 28.63 -26.51
N PHE A 102 -14.20 29.53 -26.25
CA PHE A 102 -14.43 30.95 -25.92
C PHE A 102 -15.20 31.77 -27.00
N ASP A 103 -15.67 31.13 -28.09
CA ASP A 103 -16.44 31.73 -29.18
C ASP A 103 -17.95 31.89 -28.87
N ARG A 104 -18.46 31.24 -27.81
CA ARG A 104 -19.89 31.26 -27.47
C ARG A 104 -20.17 31.54 -26.00
N THR A 105 -21.27 32.25 -25.75
CA THR A 105 -21.74 32.65 -24.41
C THR A 105 -22.00 31.47 -23.47
N ILE A 106 -22.35 30.31 -24.01
CA ILE A 106 -22.52 29.05 -23.25
C ILE A 106 -21.20 28.59 -22.63
N ASP A 107 -20.08 28.75 -23.33
CA ASP A 107 -18.77 28.33 -22.86
C ASP A 107 -18.25 29.17 -21.69
N ILE A 108 -18.60 30.46 -21.68
CA ILE A 108 -18.32 31.39 -20.58
C ILE A 108 -19.08 30.95 -19.32
N GLN A 109 -20.32 30.47 -19.44
CA GLN A 109 -21.08 29.93 -18.30
C GLN A 109 -20.46 28.63 -17.78
N CYS A 110 -20.06 27.70 -18.66
CA CYS A 110 -19.33 26.49 -18.25
C CYS A 110 -18.01 26.84 -17.53
N THR A 111 -17.25 27.79 -18.07
CA THR A 111 -15.99 28.26 -17.47
C THR A 111 -16.23 28.89 -16.09
N MET A 112 -17.28 29.71 -15.93
CA MET A 112 -17.63 30.28 -14.62
C MET A 112 -18.08 29.21 -13.62
N GLY A 113 -18.85 28.20 -14.04
CA GLY A 113 -19.21 27.06 -13.17
C GLY A 113 -17.99 26.27 -12.69
N ILE A 114 -17.04 25.98 -13.58
CA ILE A 114 -15.76 25.34 -13.21
C ILE A 114 -15.00 26.20 -12.18
N MET A 115 -14.92 27.51 -12.39
CA MET A 115 -14.23 28.43 -11.46
C MET A 115 -14.93 28.52 -10.10
N ASP A 116 -16.26 28.53 -10.05
CA ASP A 116 -17.05 28.56 -8.81
C ASP A 116 -16.87 27.25 -8.01
N HIS A 117 -16.89 26.09 -8.67
CA HIS A 117 -16.59 24.81 -8.04
C HIS A 117 -15.15 24.72 -7.50
N LEU A 118 -14.15 25.25 -8.23
CA LEU A 118 -12.77 25.30 -7.75
C LEU A 118 -12.64 26.21 -6.52
N LEU A 119 -13.32 27.36 -6.49
CA LEU A 119 -13.34 28.27 -5.36
C LEU A 119 -14.05 27.65 -4.14
N ALA A 120 -15.14 26.90 -4.35
CA ALA A 120 -15.82 26.14 -3.29
C ALA A 120 -14.93 25.01 -2.73
N CYS A 121 -14.16 24.34 -3.58
CA CYS A 121 -13.14 23.36 -3.16
C CYS A 121 -12.01 24.00 -2.34
N GLU A 122 -11.54 25.19 -2.73
CA GLU A 122 -10.54 25.95 -1.97
C GLU A 122 -11.08 26.38 -0.59
N ALA A 123 -12.29 26.91 -0.55
CA ALA A 123 -12.95 27.30 0.70
C ALA A 123 -13.18 26.11 1.65
N THR A 124 -13.53 24.93 1.13
CA THR A 124 -13.70 23.71 1.94
C THR A 124 -12.36 23.10 2.38
N TRP A 125 -11.31 23.21 1.57
CA TRP A 125 -9.94 22.84 1.98
C TRP A 125 -9.44 23.70 3.15
N HIS A 126 -9.67 25.01 3.12
CA HIS A 126 -9.34 25.91 4.24
C HIS A 126 -10.09 25.58 5.55
N ASN A 127 -11.21 24.86 5.48
CA ASN A 127 -11.94 24.35 6.65
C ASN A 127 -11.44 22.97 7.15
N GLY A 128 -10.36 22.43 6.57
CA GLY A 128 -9.68 21.22 7.03
C GLY A 128 -10.06 19.93 6.29
N HIS A 129 -10.85 20.01 5.21
CA HIS A 129 -11.13 18.85 4.36
C HIS A 129 -9.96 18.53 3.42
N SER A 130 -9.66 17.24 3.20
CA SER A 130 -8.62 16.84 2.25
C SER A 130 -9.03 17.11 0.80
N LEU A 131 -8.19 17.80 0.03
CA LEU A 131 -8.38 18.06 -1.41
C LEU A 131 -8.68 16.78 -2.20
N ALA A 132 -8.06 15.65 -1.83
CA ALA A 132 -8.26 14.38 -2.51
C ALA A 132 -9.71 13.84 -2.41
N LYS A 133 -10.46 14.19 -1.33
CA LYS A 133 -11.86 13.79 -1.16
C LYS A 133 -12.86 14.80 -1.76
N LEU A 134 -12.47 16.06 -1.96
CA LEU A 134 -13.37 17.10 -2.47
C LEU A 134 -13.75 16.89 -3.94
N PHE A 135 -12.80 16.51 -4.80
CA PHE A 135 -13.09 16.17 -6.20
C PHE A 135 -14.01 14.96 -6.36
N SER A 136 -14.00 14.02 -5.41
CA SER A 136 -14.88 12.84 -5.41
C SER A 136 -16.33 13.20 -5.06
N HIS A 137 -16.55 14.11 -4.11
CA HIS A 137 -17.90 14.47 -3.66
C HIS A 137 -18.58 15.53 -4.55
N ALA A 138 -17.79 16.27 -5.35
CA ALA A 138 -18.29 17.31 -6.26
C ALA A 138 -19.24 16.81 -7.35
N SER A 139 -19.22 15.52 -7.72
CA SER A 139 -20.18 14.92 -8.68
C SER A 139 -21.60 14.72 -8.17
N THR A 140 -21.97 15.32 -7.03
CA THR A 140 -23.28 15.12 -6.36
C THR A 140 -24.17 16.38 -6.35
N PHE A 141 -23.75 17.46 -7.02
CA PHE A 141 -24.48 18.73 -7.13
C PHE A 141 -24.63 19.16 -8.60
#